data_AF-A0A5S3P8S9-F1
#
_entry.id   AF-A0A5S3P8S9-F1
#
_cell.length_a   1.000
_cell.length_b   1.000
_cell.length_c   1.000
_cell.angle_alpha   90.00
_cell.angle_beta   90.00
_cell.angle_gamma   90.00
#
_symmetry.space_group_name_H-M   'P 1'
#
loop_
_entity.id
_entity.type
_entity.pdbx_description
1 polymer ?
#
loop_
_entity_poly.entity_id
_entity_poly.type
_entity_poly.pdbx_seq_one_letter_code
_entity_poly.pdbx_strand_id
1 'polypeptide(L)'
;MTDETEAAATAPPPPIDLPDDHEPPEQGDGTQFRRSLVDDLLALFDDGKTYAEAELRYQRGRAGFAANRVKYALAYGLAAFGVLHLALIGLTVGLVIALAPLIGGWAATAIVVIGLIALGVMLLQMLKSKIDDIRNIYSDKAP
;
A
#
# COMPACT_ATOMS: atom_id res chain seq x y z
N MET A 1 -63.95 70.58 20.39
CA MET A 1 -63.54 71.95 20.10
C MET A 1 -62.09 71.86 19.68
N THR A 2 -61.86 72.03 18.36
CA THR A 2 -60.59 72.34 17.65
C THR A 2 -59.39 71.40 17.85
N ASP A 3 -58.99 70.64 16.82
CA ASP A 3 -58.04 70.97 15.73
C ASP A 3 -56.65 70.43 16.16
N GLU A 4 -55.74 69.85 15.36
CA GLU A 4 -55.10 70.27 14.11
C GLU A 4 -54.47 68.99 13.48
N THR A 5 -54.53 68.76 12.17
CA THR A 5 -53.47 69.05 11.18
C THR A 5 -52.13 68.38 11.57
N GLU A 6 -51.54 67.45 10.82
CA GLU A 6 -50.79 67.80 9.61
C GLU A 6 -50.29 66.53 8.90
N ALA A 7 -50.19 66.65 7.58
CA ALA A 7 -49.84 65.62 6.62
C ALA A 7 -48.33 65.62 6.33
N ALA A 8 -47.84 64.46 5.88
CA ALA A 8 -46.72 64.27 4.95
C ALA A 8 -45.31 64.70 5.38
N ALA A 9 -44.45 63.70 5.64
CA ALA A 9 -43.04 63.78 5.25
C ALA A 9 -42.46 62.36 5.10
N THR A 10 -42.37 61.91 3.84
CA THR A 10 -41.55 60.79 3.39
C THR A 10 -40.08 61.09 3.73
N ALA A 11 -39.50 60.33 4.65
CA ALA A 11 -38.06 60.37 4.89
C ALA A 11 -37.32 59.65 3.75
N PRO A 12 -36.31 60.25 3.10
CA PRO A 12 -35.37 59.50 2.26
C PRO A 12 -34.51 58.56 3.13
N PRO A 13 -34.11 57.37 2.64
CA PRO A 13 -33.16 56.54 3.35
C PRO A 13 -31.81 57.26 3.51
N PRO A 14 -31.03 56.92 4.55
CA PRO A 14 -29.77 57.60 4.86
C PRO A 14 -28.72 57.46 3.75
N PRO A 15 -27.70 58.35 3.71
CA PRO A 15 -26.61 58.29 2.75
C PRO A 15 -25.88 56.96 2.84
N ILE A 16 -25.62 56.34 1.69
CA ILE A 16 -24.73 55.19 1.61
C ILE A 16 -23.30 55.72 1.78
N ASP A 17 -22.72 55.49 2.94
CA ASP A 17 -21.28 55.60 3.15
C ASP A 17 -20.61 54.42 2.42
N LEU A 18 -20.20 54.65 1.17
CA LEU A 18 -19.26 53.78 0.49
C LEU A 18 -17.86 54.07 1.03
N PRO A 19 -17.17 53.11 1.67
CA PRO A 19 -15.73 53.20 1.80
C PRO A 19 -15.12 53.12 0.39
N ASP A 20 -14.63 54.26 -0.10
CA ASP A 20 -13.79 54.36 -1.30
C ASP A 20 -12.34 54.10 -0.88
N ASP A 21 -12.03 52.83 -0.65
CA ASP A 21 -10.68 52.36 -0.32
C ASP A 21 -10.13 51.57 -1.51
N HIS A 22 -9.91 52.24 -2.64
CA HIS A 22 -8.98 51.75 -3.65
C HIS A 22 -7.54 52.03 -3.21
N GLU A 23 -7.04 51.23 -2.26
CA GLU A 23 -5.60 51.14 -1.98
C GLU A 23 -4.89 50.44 -3.16
N PRO A 24 -3.76 50.98 -3.66
CA PRO A 24 -2.98 50.35 -4.72
C PRO A 24 -2.45 48.99 -4.26
N PRO A 25 -2.16 48.05 -5.17
CA PRO A 25 -1.76 46.70 -4.80
C PRO A 25 -0.40 46.73 -4.07
N GLU A 26 -0.46 46.73 -2.75
CA GLU A 26 0.66 46.50 -1.84
C GLU A 26 1.20 45.09 -2.13
N GLN A 27 2.42 45.06 -2.64
CA GLN A 27 3.17 43.85 -2.97
C GLN A 27 3.52 43.10 -1.67
N GLY A 28 2.58 42.33 -1.13
CA GLY A 28 2.76 41.52 0.08
C GLY A 28 2.21 40.09 -0.02
N ASP A 29 1.81 39.66 -1.22
CA ASP A 29 0.89 38.51 -1.39
C ASP A 29 1.57 37.12 -1.52
N GLY A 30 2.89 37.05 -1.38
CA GLY A 30 3.62 35.79 -1.53
C GLY A 30 3.72 34.95 -0.26
N THR A 31 3.71 35.60 0.91
CA THR A 31 3.96 34.93 2.21
C THR A 31 2.68 34.58 2.96
N GLN A 32 1.63 35.41 2.83
CA GLN A 32 0.28 35.15 3.35
C GLN A 32 -0.37 33.96 2.61
N PHE A 33 -0.32 33.99 1.27
CA PHE A 33 -0.83 32.90 0.43
C PHE A 33 -0.08 31.57 0.68
N ARG A 34 1.24 31.60 0.86
CA ARG A 34 2.01 30.40 1.23
C ARG A 34 1.65 29.86 2.61
N ARG A 35 1.33 30.70 3.60
CA ARG A 35 0.84 30.23 4.90
C ARG A 35 -0.55 29.62 4.79
N SER A 36 -1.47 30.26 4.06
CA SER A 36 -2.82 29.73 3.81
C SER A 36 -2.78 28.36 3.14
N LEU A 37 -1.95 28.17 2.11
CA LEU A 37 -1.82 26.86 1.45
C LEU A 37 -1.19 25.80 2.36
N VAL A 38 -0.25 26.19 3.22
CA VAL A 38 0.35 25.29 4.22
C VAL A 38 -0.69 24.93 5.28
N ASP A 39 -1.52 25.87 5.69
CA ASP A 39 -2.62 25.65 6.64
C ASP A 39 -3.75 24.81 6.03
N ASP A 40 -4.08 25.01 4.76
CA ASP A 40 -5.05 24.20 4.01
C ASP A 40 -4.53 22.77 3.79
N LEU A 41 -3.22 22.59 3.54
CA LEU A 41 -2.60 21.27 3.47
C LEU A 41 -2.54 20.60 4.84
N LEU A 42 -2.31 21.35 5.91
CA LEU A 42 -2.37 20.84 7.28
C LEU A 42 -3.80 20.43 7.65
N ALA A 43 -4.82 21.22 7.28
CA ALA A 43 -6.23 20.90 7.49
C ALA A 43 -6.65 19.66 6.67
N LEU A 44 -6.22 19.56 5.41
CA LEU A 44 -6.48 18.40 4.56
C LEU A 44 -5.71 17.15 5.02
N PHE A 45 -4.53 17.33 5.63
CA PHE A 45 -3.76 16.26 6.24
C PHE A 45 -4.40 15.75 7.54
N ASP A 46 -4.94 16.65 8.37
CA ASP A 46 -5.67 16.27 9.59
C ASP A 46 -7.01 15.60 9.28
N ASP A 47 -7.74 16.10 8.27
CA ASP A 47 -8.97 15.46 7.77
C ASP A 47 -8.66 14.11 7.10
N GLY A 48 -7.56 14.04 6.34
CA GLY A 48 -7.07 12.80 5.71
C GLY A 48 -6.60 11.75 6.70
N LYS A 49 -5.97 12.16 7.82
CA LYS A 49 -5.61 11.28 8.94
C LYS A 49 -6.85 10.70 9.61
N THR A 50 -7.88 11.51 9.82
CA THR A 50 -9.14 11.08 10.42
C THR A 50 -9.89 10.10 9.51
N TYR A 51 -9.85 10.30 8.19
CA TYR A 51 -10.43 9.38 7.20
C TYR A 51 -9.61 8.08 7.04
N ALA A 52 -8.27 8.16 7.06
CA ALA A 52 -7.38 7.00 7.02
C ALA A 52 -7.53 6.11 8.26
N GLU A 53 -7.71 6.71 9.44
CA GLU A 53 -7.98 5.97 10.68
C GLU A 53 -9.36 5.29 10.67
N ALA A 54 -10.34 5.83 9.95
CA ALA A 54 -11.66 5.22 9.77
C ALA A 54 -11.60 3.99 8.85
N GLU A 55 -10.86 4.07 7.73
CA GLU A 55 -10.70 2.94 6.79
C GLU A 55 -9.84 1.81 7.39
N LEU A 56 -8.79 2.16 8.15
CA LEU A 56 -7.94 1.19 8.84
C LEU A 56 -8.75 0.35 9.84
N ARG A 57 -9.73 0.96 10.52
CA ARG A 57 -10.58 0.25 11.50
C ARG A 57 -11.55 -0.71 10.83
N TYR A 58 -12.01 -0.42 9.61
CA TYR A 58 -12.86 -1.34 8.83
C TYR A 58 -12.05 -2.53 8.28
N GLN A 59 -10.81 -2.30 7.83
CA GLN A 59 -9.93 -3.40 7.39
C GLN A 59 -9.37 -4.24 8.55
N ARG A 60 -9.27 -3.71 9.77
CA ARG A 60 -8.78 -4.44 10.95
C ARG A 60 -9.69 -5.61 11.37
N GLY A 61 -11.00 -5.50 11.13
CA GLY A 61 -11.98 -6.57 11.40
C GLY A 61 -11.83 -7.79 10.49
N ARG A 62 -11.45 -7.59 9.22
CA ARG A 62 -11.10 -8.68 8.28
C ARG A 62 -9.65 -9.14 8.44
N ALA A 63 -8.75 -8.24 8.80
CA ALA A 63 -7.35 -8.55 9.09
C ALA A 63 -7.19 -9.43 10.34
N GLY A 64 -8.06 -9.34 11.36
CA GLY A 64 -8.00 -10.24 12.53
C GLY A 64 -8.31 -11.71 12.20
N PHE A 65 -9.31 -11.96 11.35
CA PHE A 65 -9.64 -13.31 10.87
C PHE A 65 -8.60 -13.84 9.88
N ALA A 66 -8.08 -13.00 8.99
CA ALA A 66 -6.97 -13.35 8.12
C ALA A 66 -5.68 -13.60 8.92
N ALA A 67 -5.36 -12.78 9.92
CA ALA A 67 -4.16 -12.91 10.74
C ALA A 67 -4.11 -14.23 11.51
N ASN A 68 -5.24 -14.68 12.06
CA ASN A 68 -5.25 -15.96 12.78
C ASN A 68 -5.06 -17.14 11.81
N ARG A 69 -5.68 -17.11 10.62
CA ARG A 69 -5.44 -18.12 9.58
C ARG A 69 -4.04 -18.06 8.99
N VAL A 70 -3.47 -16.86 8.82
CA VAL A 70 -2.08 -16.66 8.37
C VAL A 70 -1.12 -17.21 9.41
N LYS A 71 -1.38 -17.05 10.71
CA LYS A 71 -0.55 -17.65 11.76
C LYS A 71 -0.50 -19.17 11.65
N TYR A 72 -1.64 -19.83 11.51
CA TYR A 72 -1.67 -21.29 11.32
C TYR A 72 -1.10 -21.69 9.96
N ALA A 73 -1.42 -20.99 8.88
CA ALA A 73 -0.87 -21.28 7.55
C ALA A 73 0.66 -21.12 7.51
N LEU A 74 1.20 -20.12 8.20
CA LEU A 74 2.63 -19.92 8.35
C LEU A 74 3.25 -21.01 9.23
N ALA A 75 2.62 -21.36 10.36
CA ALA A 75 3.09 -22.45 11.22
C ALA A 75 3.12 -23.79 10.46
N TYR A 76 2.03 -24.15 9.76
CA TYR A 76 1.98 -25.33 8.91
C TYR A 76 2.95 -25.24 7.73
N GLY A 77 3.11 -24.07 7.12
CA GLY A 77 4.08 -23.84 6.04
C GLY A 77 5.52 -24.05 6.50
N LEU A 78 5.90 -23.51 7.66
CA LEU A 78 7.21 -23.72 8.27
C LEU A 78 7.41 -25.17 8.70
N ALA A 79 6.39 -25.81 9.28
CA ALA A 79 6.45 -27.21 9.67
C ALA A 79 6.62 -28.13 8.45
N ALA A 80 5.81 -27.92 7.40
CA ALA A 80 5.89 -28.67 6.16
C ALA A 80 7.23 -28.43 5.45
N PHE A 81 7.70 -27.18 5.39
CA PHE A 81 9.01 -26.84 4.86
C PHE A 81 10.12 -27.53 5.66
N GLY A 82 10.05 -27.51 6.99
CA GLY A 82 11.00 -28.20 7.87
C GLY A 82 11.04 -29.70 7.58
N VAL A 83 9.90 -30.38 7.59
CA VAL A 83 9.82 -31.83 7.30
C VAL A 83 10.34 -32.14 5.89
N LEU A 84 9.96 -31.34 4.89
CA LEU A 84 10.44 -31.50 3.52
C LEU A 84 11.95 -31.28 3.43
N HIS A 85 12.50 -30.30 4.15
CA HIS A 85 13.93 -30.04 4.17
C HIS A 85 14.70 -31.18 4.84
N LEU A 86 14.19 -31.71 5.96
CA LEU A 86 14.74 -32.90 6.62
C LEU A 86 14.69 -34.12 5.68
N ALA A 87 13.57 -34.32 4.98
CA ALA A 87 13.43 -35.39 4.00
C ALA A 87 14.40 -35.22 2.83
N LEU A 88 14.63 -33.99 2.37
CA LEU A 88 15.59 -33.69 1.31
C LEU A 88 17.02 -34.04 1.74
N ILE A 89 17.42 -33.68 2.96
CA ILE A 89 18.72 -34.09 3.53
C ILE A 89 18.81 -35.61 3.65
N GLY A 90 17.77 -36.28 4.14
CA GLY A 90 17.72 -37.74 4.20
C GLY A 90 17.86 -38.40 2.83
N LEU A 91 17.21 -37.83 1.81
CA LEU A 91 17.32 -38.27 0.42
C LEU A 91 18.73 -38.07 -0.12
N THR A 92 19.37 -36.92 0.12
CA THR A 92 20.75 -36.69 -0.35
C THR A 92 21.72 -37.68 0.27
N VAL A 93 21.65 -37.89 1.59
CA VAL A 93 22.51 -38.83 2.32
C VAL A 93 22.24 -40.26 1.85
N GLY A 94 20.97 -40.66 1.73
CA GLY A 94 20.59 -42.00 1.26
C GLY A 94 21.09 -42.28 -0.16
N LEU A 95 20.99 -41.29 -1.06
CA LEU A 95 21.44 -41.43 -2.45
C LEU A 95 22.97 -41.57 -2.54
N VAL A 96 23.72 -40.82 -1.73
CA VAL A 96 25.18 -40.95 -1.65
C VAL A 96 25.57 -42.33 -1.13
N ILE A 97 24.95 -42.82 -0.06
CA ILE A 97 25.23 -44.16 0.50
C ILE A 97 24.90 -45.25 -0.53
N ALA A 98 23.82 -45.10 -1.29
CA ALA A 98 23.41 -46.05 -2.31
C ALA A 98 24.36 -46.07 -3.53
N LEU A 99 24.87 -44.92 -3.98
CA LEU A 99 25.77 -44.82 -5.14
C LEU A 99 27.24 -45.09 -4.78
N ALA A 100 27.67 -44.78 -3.56
CA ALA A 100 29.05 -44.95 -3.13
C ALA A 100 29.63 -46.35 -3.42
N PRO A 101 28.94 -47.48 -3.19
CA PRO A 101 29.49 -48.81 -3.50
C PRO A 101 29.58 -49.12 -5.00
N LEU A 102 28.85 -48.42 -5.88
CA LEU A 102 28.87 -48.69 -7.32
C LEU A 102 29.99 -47.93 -8.04
N ILE A 103 30.23 -46.68 -7.66
CA ILE A 103 31.09 -45.75 -8.41
C ILE A 103 32.12 -45.01 -7.53
N GLY A 104 32.11 -45.24 -6.21
CA GLY A 104 32.96 -44.57 -5.24
C GLY A 104 32.34 -43.30 -4.64
N GLY A 105 32.72 -42.95 -3.41
CA GLY A 105 32.11 -41.87 -2.63
C GLY A 105 32.25 -40.47 -3.24
N TRP A 106 33.41 -40.16 -3.85
CA TRP A 106 33.64 -38.87 -4.50
C TRP A 106 32.81 -38.70 -5.78
N ALA A 107 32.72 -39.74 -6.61
CA ALA A 107 31.88 -39.71 -7.81
C ALA A 107 30.39 -39.64 -7.46
N ALA A 108 29.97 -40.41 -6.44
CA ALA A 108 28.59 -40.39 -5.94
C ALA A 108 28.17 -38.98 -5.49
N THR A 109 28.95 -38.33 -4.63
CA THR A 109 28.63 -36.97 -4.15
C THR A 109 28.57 -35.94 -5.28
N ALA A 110 29.51 -35.99 -6.23
CA ALA A 110 29.50 -35.09 -7.38
C ALA A 110 28.22 -35.25 -8.23
N ILE A 111 27.81 -36.49 -8.53
CA ILE A 111 26.59 -36.76 -9.31
C ILE A 111 25.34 -36.28 -8.57
N VAL A 112 25.24 -36.54 -7.26
CA VAL A 112 24.10 -36.11 -6.46
C VAL A 112 23.99 -34.59 -6.43
N VAL A 113 25.10 -33.88 -6.21
CA VAL A 113 25.12 -32.40 -6.18
C VAL A 113 24.70 -31.83 -7.53
N ILE A 114 25.27 -32.32 -8.63
CA ILE A 114 24.92 -31.86 -9.98
C ILE A 114 23.43 -32.15 -10.27
N GLY A 115 22.93 -33.32 -9.90
CA GLY A 115 21.52 -33.69 -10.06
C GLY A 115 20.57 -32.78 -9.28
N LEU A 116 20.89 -32.45 -8.03
CA LEU A 116 20.09 -31.52 -7.22
C LEU A 116 20.13 -30.09 -7.73
N ILE A 117 21.28 -29.63 -8.23
CA ILE A 117 21.40 -28.31 -8.86
C ILE A 117 20.54 -28.27 -10.13
N ALA A 118 20.64 -29.28 -10.99
CA ALA A 118 19.84 -29.36 -12.22
C ALA A 118 18.34 -29.38 -11.90
N LEU A 119 17.92 -30.17 -10.90
CA LEU A 119 16.54 -30.20 -10.42
C LEU A 119 16.11 -28.83 -9.87
N GLY A 120 16.94 -28.19 -9.05
CA GLY A 120 16.66 -26.85 -8.51
C GLY A 120 16.49 -25.80 -9.61
N VAL A 121 17.37 -25.80 -10.61
CA VAL A 121 17.27 -24.91 -11.78
C VAL A 121 15.99 -25.18 -12.56
N MET A 122 15.64 -26.45 -12.80
CA MET A 122 14.38 -26.83 -13.47
C MET A 122 13.16 -26.28 -12.72
N LEU A 123 13.10 -26.47 -11.40
CA LEU A 123 12.00 -25.96 -10.57
C LEU A 123 11.90 -24.43 -10.62
N LEU A 124 13.03 -23.73 -10.58
CA LEU A 124 13.07 -22.27 -10.71
C LEU A 124 12.61 -21.79 -12.08
N GLN A 125 12.98 -22.49 -13.15
CA GLN A 125 12.52 -22.18 -14.51
C GLN A 125 11.00 -22.37 -14.62
N MET A 126 10.46 -23.47 -14.11
CA MET A 126 9.00 -23.70 -14.12
C MET A 126 8.24 -22.63 -13.34
N LEU A 127 8.79 -22.18 -12.21
CA LEU A 127 8.22 -21.07 -11.45
C LEU A 127 8.26 -19.75 -12.23
N LYS A 128 9.41 -19.43 -12.84
CA LYS A 128 9.56 -18.23 -13.68
C LYS A 128 8.60 -18.25 -14.87
N SER A 129 8.50 -19.37 -15.59
CA SER A 129 7.57 -19.50 -16.72
C SER A 129 6.13 -19.21 -16.34
N LYS A 130 5.67 -19.71 -15.18
CA LYS A 130 4.30 -19.45 -14.70
C LYS A 130 4.08 -17.98 -14.33
N ILE A 131 5.08 -17.34 -13.72
CA ILE A 131 5.00 -15.91 -13.37
C ILE A 131 5.04 -15.05 -14.64
N ASP A 132 5.89 -15.40 -15.59
CA ASP A 132 6.04 -14.69 -16.86
C ASP A 132 4.77 -14.81 -17.72
N ASP A 133 4.11 -15.97 -17.72
CA ASP A 133 2.81 -16.19 -18.39
C ASP A 133 1.72 -15.27 -17.82
N ILE A 134 1.61 -15.20 -16.49
CA ILE A 134 0.68 -14.28 -15.81
C ILE A 134 1.00 -12.83 -16.17
N ARG A 135 2.28 -12.43 -16.12
CA ARG A 135 2.71 -11.06 -16.47
C ARG A 135 2.34 -10.72 -17.92
N ASN A 136 2.54 -11.65 -18.85
CA ASN A 136 2.28 -11.45 -20.26
C ASN A 136 0.81 -11.12 -20.54
N ILE A 137 -0.13 -11.78 -19.84
CA ILE A 137 -1.57 -11.52 -19.97
C ILE A 137 -1.95 -10.07 -19.62
N TYR A 138 -1.26 -9.47 -18.64
CA TYR A 138 -1.52 -8.08 -18.26
C TYR A 138 -0.78 -7.08 -19.16
N SER A 139 0.39 -7.44 -19.67
CA SER A 139 1.14 -6.61 -20.61
C SER A 139 0.48 -6.51 -21.99
N ASP A 140 -0.25 -7.54 -22.43
CA ASP A 140 -0.99 -7.56 -23.69
C ASP A 140 -2.29 -6.71 -23.67
N LYS A 141 -2.74 -6.27 -22.49
CA LYS A 141 -3.92 -5.40 -22.31
C LYS A 141 -3.59 -3.94 -21.94
N ALA A 142 -2.32 -3.56 -21.89
CA ALA A 142 -1.93 -2.17 -21.67
C ALA A 142 -1.98 -1.40 -23.01
N PRO A 143 -2.80 -0.32 -23.14
CA PRO A 143 -2.90 0.48 -24.37
C PRO A 143 -1.62 1.26 -24.67
#